data_AF-A0A975I8R9-F1
#
_entry.id   AF-A0A975I8R9-F1
#
_cell.length_a   1.000
_cell.length_b   1.000
_cell.length_c   1.000
_cell.angle_alpha   90.00
_cell.angle_beta   90.00
_cell.angle_gamma   90.00
#
_symmetry.space_group_name_H-M   'P 1'
#
loop_
_entity.id
_entity.type
_entity.pdbx_description
1 polymer ?
#
loop_
_entity_poly.entity_id
_entity_poly.type
_entity_poly.pdbx_seq_one_letter_code
_entity_poly.pdbx_strand_id
1 'polypeptide(L)'
;MRTLVYAVIFVSGGLSLASAAIPNAERGNRPTDLIAADLNISEEVFVQCFADVQPAKDKNPSGQRQRMNKAVLLPCLQAENPEITNRMLDQVMDRYRPEGPMNH
;
A
#
# COMPACT_ATOMS: atom_id res chain seq x y z
N MET A 1 42.20 23.76 37.78
CA MET A 1 42.66 22.93 36.65
C MET A 1 41.44 22.54 35.84
N ARG A 2 41.52 22.69 34.52
CA ARG A 2 40.42 22.76 33.54
C ARG A 2 39.61 21.46 33.43
N THR A 3 38.28 21.56 33.53
CA THR A 3 37.32 20.54 33.09
C THR A 3 37.34 20.44 31.57
N LEU A 4 37.65 19.26 31.03
CA LEU A 4 37.55 18.97 29.59
C LEU A 4 36.29 18.13 29.36
N VAL A 5 35.32 18.77 28.70
CA VAL A 5 34.14 18.15 28.12
C VAL A 5 34.57 17.43 26.84
N TYR A 6 34.39 16.12 26.77
CA TYR A 6 34.52 15.36 25.52
C TYR A 6 33.12 15.00 25.01
N ALA A 7 32.64 15.78 24.05
CA ALA A 7 31.47 15.43 23.25
C ALA A 7 31.93 14.41 22.20
N VAL A 8 31.47 13.15 22.33
CA VAL A 8 31.66 12.14 21.29
C VAL A 8 30.37 12.07 20.49
N ILE A 9 30.39 12.70 19.32
CA ILE A 9 29.34 12.60 18.31
C ILE A 9 29.58 11.30 17.55
N PHE A 10 28.76 10.29 17.79
CA PHE A 10 28.69 9.12 16.90
C PHE A 10 27.70 9.43 15.77
N VAL A 11 28.23 9.94 14.65
CA VAL A 11 27.53 9.89 13.36
C VAL A 11 27.89 8.55 12.72
N SER A 12 27.03 7.55 12.87
CA SER A 12 27.08 6.33 12.05
C SER A 12 25.84 6.33 11.16
N GLY A 13 26.10 6.63 9.88
CA GLY A 13 25.09 6.70 8.83
C GLY A 13 24.53 5.32 8.48
N GLY A 14 23.23 5.28 8.23
CA GLY A 14 22.57 4.24 7.47
C GLY A 14 21.97 4.87 6.21
N LEU A 15 22.77 4.97 5.15
CA LEU A 15 22.25 5.32 3.82
C LEU A 15 21.71 4.02 3.20
N SER A 16 20.42 3.72 3.44
CA SER A 16 19.73 2.63 2.75
C SER A 16 19.46 3.06 1.32
N LEU A 17 20.25 2.53 0.39
CA LEU A 17 19.97 2.56 -1.04
C LEU A 17 19.37 1.22 -1.48
N ALA A 18 18.37 1.34 -2.35
CA ALA A 18 17.73 0.30 -3.17
C ALA A 18 16.47 -0.37 -2.60
N SER A 19 15.34 -0.04 -3.25
CA SER A 19 14.79 -0.97 -4.24
C SER A 19 14.22 -0.18 -5.41
N ALA A 20 14.75 -0.44 -6.62
CA ALA A 20 14.16 0.05 -7.85
C ALA A 20 12.83 -0.70 -8.04
N ALA A 21 11.72 0.03 -8.01
CA ALA A 21 10.41 -0.52 -8.29
C ALA A 21 10.37 -1.06 -9.72
N ILE A 22 10.07 -2.35 -9.87
CA ILE A 22 9.81 -2.99 -11.16
C ILE A 22 8.54 -2.34 -11.73
N PRO A 23 8.55 -1.88 -13.00
CA PRO A 23 7.37 -1.26 -13.58
C PRO A 23 6.26 -2.31 -13.70
N ASN A 24 5.25 -2.22 -12.84
CA ASN A 24 4.06 -3.07 -12.85
C ASN A 24 3.10 -2.58 -13.95
N ALA A 25 3.52 -2.69 -15.21
CA ALA A 25 2.88 -2.01 -16.34
C ALA A 25 1.51 -2.60 -16.77
N GLU A 26 1.01 -3.66 -16.15
CA GLU A 26 -0.29 -4.28 -16.52
C GLU A 26 -1.42 -4.07 -15.50
N ARG A 27 -1.13 -3.61 -14.27
CA ARG A 27 -2.16 -3.21 -13.29
C ARG A 27 -2.33 -1.70 -13.37
N GLY A 28 -3.26 -1.27 -14.25
CA GLY A 28 -3.44 0.13 -14.64
C GLY A 28 -3.07 1.16 -13.57
N ASN A 29 -2.03 1.95 -13.86
CA ASN A 29 -1.40 3.03 -13.08
C ASN A 29 -2.19 3.57 -11.87
N ARG A 30 -2.35 2.78 -10.80
CA ARG A 30 -2.74 3.30 -9.49
C ARG A 30 -1.47 3.52 -8.68
N PRO A 31 -1.34 4.65 -7.96
CA PRO A 31 -0.18 4.92 -7.12
C PRO A 31 -0.21 3.99 -5.90
N THR A 32 0.47 2.84 -6.01
CA THR A 32 0.48 1.78 -4.99
C THR A 32 1.16 2.21 -3.70
N ASP A 33 2.18 3.05 -3.82
CA ASP A 33 2.85 3.75 -2.73
C ASP A 33 1.89 4.59 -1.89
N LEU A 34 1.06 5.41 -2.53
CA LEU A 34 0.10 6.28 -1.85
C LEU A 34 -1.05 5.49 -1.22
N ILE A 35 -1.55 4.46 -1.91
CA ILE A 35 -2.59 3.57 -1.37
C ILE A 35 -2.08 2.85 -0.12
N ALA A 36 -0.86 2.30 -0.17
CA ALA A 36 -0.28 1.59 0.96
C ALA A 36 -0.05 2.52 2.16
N ALA A 37 0.45 3.73 1.91
CA ALA A 37 0.63 4.74 2.95
C ALA A 37 -0.69 5.11 3.65
N ASP A 38 -1.78 5.31 2.89
CA ASP A 38 -3.12 5.60 3.44
C ASP A 38 -3.71 4.43 4.24
N LEU A 39 -3.26 3.20 3.97
CA LEU A 39 -3.64 1.99 4.71
C LEU A 39 -2.68 1.67 5.87
N ASN A 40 -1.65 2.49 6.06
CA ASN A 40 -0.60 2.31 7.07
C ASN A 40 0.10 0.93 6.98
N ILE A 41 0.48 0.55 5.76
CA ILE A 41 1.28 -0.65 5.44
C ILE A 41 2.39 -0.30 4.45
N SER A 42 3.37 -1.18 4.24
CA SER A 42 4.37 -0.98 3.18
C SER A 42 3.77 -1.19 1.80
N GLU A 43 4.33 -0.51 0.79
CA GLU A 43 3.93 -0.72 -0.61
C GLU A 43 4.17 -2.17 -1.06
N GLU A 44 5.28 -2.77 -0.64
CA GLU A 44 5.61 -4.17 -0.97
C GLU A 44 4.52 -5.13 -0.49
N VAL A 45 4.07 -4.96 0.77
CA VAL A 45 2.95 -5.73 1.33
C VAL A 45 1.68 -5.51 0.50
N PHE A 46 1.35 -4.27 0.16
CA PHE A 46 0.15 -3.99 -0.63
C PHE A 46 0.20 -4.70 -1.99
N VAL A 47 1.32 -4.58 -2.72
CA VAL A 47 1.51 -5.23 -4.03
C VAL A 47 1.45 -6.75 -3.92
N GLN A 48 2.03 -7.31 -2.86
CA GLN A 48 1.99 -8.75 -2.59
C GLN A 48 0.55 -9.22 -2.32
N CYS A 49 -0.18 -8.57 -1.41
CA CYS A 49 -1.58 -8.91 -1.13
C CYS A 49 -2.49 -8.74 -2.36
N PHE A 50 -2.14 -7.80 -3.26
CA PHE A 50 -2.88 -7.58 -4.50
C PHE A 50 -2.52 -8.57 -5.63
N ALA A 51 -1.51 -9.43 -5.46
CA ALA A 51 -1.06 -10.36 -6.50
C ALA A 51 -2.14 -11.38 -6.91
N ASP A 52 -2.93 -11.85 -5.95
CA ASP A 52 -3.95 -12.87 -6.17
C ASP A 52 -5.34 -12.29 -6.51
N VAL A 53 -5.46 -10.96 -6.53
CA VAL A 53 -6.69 -10.27 -6.91
C VAL A 53 -6.87 -10.31 -8.42
N GLN A 54 -8.10 -10.55 -8.88
CA GLN A 54 -8.45 -10.52 -10.31
C GLN A 54 -9.23 -9.23 -10.66
N PRO A 55 -8.56 -8.10 -10.94
CA PRO A 55 -9.25 -6.85 -11.25
C PRO A 55 -10.06 -6.96 -12.56
N ALA A 56 -11.12 -6.17 -12.67
CA ALA A 56 -11.88 -6.07 -13.92
C ALA A 56 -11.06 -5.34 -14.99
N LYS A 57 -11.04 -5.90 -16.21
CA LYS A 57 -10.25 -5.38 -17.34
C LYS A 57 -10.77 -4.05 -17.87
N ASP A 58 -12.08 -3.83 -17.77
CA ASP A 58 -12.78 -2.62 -18.17
C ASP A 58 -12.80 -1.53 -17.08
N LYS A 59 -12.08 -1.76 -15.97
CA LYS A 59 -11.99 -0.86 -14.80
C LYS A 59 -13.31 -0.63 -14.06
N ASN A 60 -14.36 -1.37 -14.42
CA ASN A 60 -15.71 -1.28 -13.85
C ASN A 60 -16.17 -2.65 -13.31
N PRO A 61 -15.58 -3.12 -12.19
CA PRO A 61 -15.92 -4.45 -11.66
C PRO A 61 -17.37 -4.52 -11.19
N SER A 62 -18.05 -5.62 -11.53
CA SER A 62 -19.36 -5.94 -10.94
C SER A 62 -19.25 -6.07 -9.42
N GLY A 63 -20.35 -5.84 -8.70
CA GLY A 63 -20.35 -5.99 -7.23
C GLY A 63 -19.93 -7.40 -6.77
N GLN A 64 -20.26 -8.44 -7.54
CA GLN A 64 -19.78 -9.80 -7.25
C GLN A 64 -18.26 -9.90 -7.39
N ARG A 65 -17.69 -9.35 -8.47
CA ARG A 65 -16.22 -9.35 -8.67
C ARG A 65 -15.50 -8.60 -7.55
N GLN A 66 -16.04 -7.45 -7.12
CA GLN A 66 -15.49 -6.69 -6.00
C GLN A 66 -15.47 -7.51 -4.71
N ARG A 67 -16.58 -8.18 -4.36
CA ARG A 67 -16.64 -9.04 -3.16
C ARG A 67 -15.64 -10.20 -3.23
N MET A 68 -15.53 -10.88 -4.37
CA MET A 68 -14.58 -11.98 -4.56
C MET A 68 -13.13 -11.52 -4.40
N ASN A 69 -12.79 -10.36 -4.98
CA ASN A 69 -11.46 -9.78 -4.84
C ASN A 69 -11.15 -9.38 -3.40
N LYS A 70 -12.13 -8.79 -2.70
CA LYS A 70 -11.99 -8.40 -1.30
C LYS A 70 -11.87 -9.58 -0.34
N ALA A 71 -12.52 -10.71 -0.64
CA ALA A 71 -12.40 -11.93 0.16
C ALA A 71 -10.97 -12.50 0.16
N VAL A 72 -10.18 -12.20 -0.87
CA VAL A 72 -8.76 -12.53 -0.94
C VAL A 72 -7.91 -11.42 -0.32
N LEU A 73 -8.18 -10.17 -0.69
CA LEU A 73 -7.34 -9.02 -0.34
C LEU A 73 -7.40 -8.66 1.15
N LEU A 74 -8.60 -8.60 1.75
CA LEU A 74 -8.76 -8.11 3.12
C LEU A 74 -8.03 -8.96 4.16
N PRO A 75 -8.12 -10.30 4.16
CA PRO A 75 -7.39 -11.11 5.14
C PRO A 75 -5.87 -10.90 5.08
N CYS A 76 -5.31 -10.74 3.88
CA CYS A 76 -3.88 -10.48 3.71
C CYS A 76 -3.49 -9.11 4.29
N LEU A 77 -4.25 -8.06 3.95
CA LEU A 77 -3.99 -6.72 4.49
C LEU A 77 -4.17 -6.66 6.01
N GLN A 78 -5.18 -7.36 6.54
CA GLN A 78 -5.49 -7.39 7.97
C GLN A 78 -4.47 -8.17 8.81
N ALA A 79 -3.73 -9.11 8.21
CA ALA A 79 -2.61 -9.76 8.86
C ALA A 79 -1.49 -8.76 9.20
N GLU A 80 -1.38 -7.69 8.41
CA GLU A 80 -0.35 -6.65 8.54
C GLU A 80 -0.86 -5.45 9.34
N ASN A 81 -2.11 -5.04 9.10
CA ASN A 81 -2.80 -4.03 9.90
C ASN A 81 -4.27 -4.44 10.16
N PRO A 82 -4.58 -4.99 11.35
CA PRO A 82 -5.91 -5.46 11.71
C PRO A 82 -7.01 -4.37 11.70
N GLU A 83 -6.64 -3.09 11.73
CA GLU A 83 -7.59 -1.97 11.69
C GLU A 83 -8.14 -1.73 10.27
N ILE A 84 -7.56 -2.36 9.24
CA ILE A 84 -8.05 -2.25 7.87
C ILE A 84 -9.44 -2.89 7.76
N THR A 85 -10.45 -2.05 7.55
CA THR A 85 -11.84 -2.48 7.31
C THR A 85 -12.17 -2.46 5.82
N ASN A 86 -13.21 -3.21 5.41
CA ASN A 86 -13.73 -3.12 4.05
C ASN A 86 -14.05 -1.67 3.64
N ARG A 87 -14.71 -0.92 4.52
CA ARG A 87 -15.08 0.48 4.27
C ARG A 87 -13.85 1.36 4.05
N MET A 88 -12.79 1.17 4.84
CA MET A 88 -11.56 1.93 4.70
C MET A 88 -10.86 1.59 3.38
N LEU A 89 -10.75 0.31 3.05
CA LEU A 89 -10.19 -0.13 1.77
C LEU A 89 -10.95 0.48 0.59
N ASP A 90 -12.29 0.47 0.63
CA ASP A 90 -13.11 1.10 -0.41
C ASP A 90 -12.84 2.58 -0.57
N GLN A 91 -12.79 3.31 0.55
CA GLN A 91 -12.52 4.75 0.55
C GLN A 91 -11.14 5.09 0.00
N VAL A 92 -10.10 4.34 0.39
CA VAL A 92 -8.74 4.58 -0.11
C VAL A 92 -8.64 4.22 -1.59
N MET A 93 -9.13 3.04 -2.00
CA MET A 93 -9.05 2.61 -3.40
C MET A 93 -9.79 3.58 -4.33
N ASP A 94 -10.97 4.05 -3.93
CA ASP A 94 -11.74 5.02 -4.73
C ASP A 94 -11.10 6.39 -4.84
N ARG A 95 -10.39 6.85 -3.79
CA ARG A 95 -9.62 8.11 -3.84
C ARG A 95 -8.62 8.14 -5.00
N TYR A 96 -8.05 6.97 -5.31
CA TYR A 96 -7.03 6.82 -6.36
C TYR A 96 -7.56 6.17 -7.64
N ARG A 97 -8.88 6.18 -7.87
CA ARG A 97 -9.48 5.76 -9.15
C ARG A 97 -9.64 6.95 -10.10
N PRO A 98 -8.99 6.95 -11.28
CA PRO A 98 -9.21 7.96 -12.30
C PRO A 98 -10.66 8.03 -12.80
N GLU A 99 -11.39 6.92 -12.71
CA GLU A 99 -12.79 6.81 -13.11
C GLU A 99 -13.76 7.43 -12.08
N GLY A 100 -13.25 7.85 -10.91
CA GLY A 100 -14.05 8.30 -9.78
C GLY A 100 -14.48 7.15 -8.83
N PRO A 101 -15.14 7.50 -7.71
CA PRO A 101 -15.56 6.54 -6.71
C PRO A 101 -16.63 5.57 -7.23
N MET A 102 -16.65 4.34 -6.69
CA MET A 102 -17.67 3.34 -6.97
C MET A 102 -18.91 3.56 -6.08
N ASN A 103 -20.06 3.11 -6.56
CA ASN A 103 -21.23 2.95 -5.70
C ASN A 103 -21.08 1.63 -4.94
N HIS A 104 -20.97 1.71 -3.61
CA HIS A 104 -20.80 0.57 -2.70
C HIS A 104 -22.11 0.15 -2.04
#